data_AF-A0A841VSY9-F1
#
_entry.id   AF-A0A841VSY9-F1
#
_cell.length_a   1.000
_cell.length_b   1.000
_cell.length_c   1.000
_cell.angle_alpha   90.00
_cell.angle_beta   90.00
_cell.angle_gamma   90.00
#
_symmetry.space_group_name_H-M   'P 1'
#
loop_
_entity.id
_entity.type
_entity.pdbx_description
1 polymer ?
#
loop_
_entity_poly.entity_id
_entity_poly.type
_entity_poly.pdbx_seq_one_letter_code
_entity_poly.pdbx_strand_id
1 'polypeptide(L)' 'TPLTADDVADVIFFCVTRSPHVNINEVVLMPVDQASATLVNRRTEK' A
#
# COMPACT_ATOMS: atom_id res chain seq x y z
N THR A 1 1.85 -11.94 -2.71
CA THR A 1 0.87 -11.85 -1.61
C THR A 1 0.09 -10.57 -1.76
N PRO A 2 -1.25 -10.59 -1.69
CA PRO A 2 -2.09 -9.38 -1.69
C PRO A 2 -1.87 -8.52 -0.45
N LEU A 3 -2.34 -7.27 -0.48
CA LEU A 3 -2.42 -6.43 0.72
C LEU A 3 -3.51 -6.94 1.67
N THR A 4 -3.29 -6.73 2.94
CA THR A 4 -4.22 -6.99 4.04
C THR A 4 -4.80 -5.69 4.58
N ALA A 5 -5.80 -5.78 5.45
CA ALA A 5 -6.36 -4.61 6.13
C ALA A 5 -5.31 -3.92 7.03
N ASP A 6 -4.42 -4.69 7.65
CA ASP A 6 -3.38 -4.18 8.55
C ASP A 6 -2.35 -3.33 7.79
N ASP A 7 -1.99 -3.73 6.56
CA ASP A 7 -1.08 -2.96 5.71
C ASP A 7 -1.64 -1.57 5.39
N VAL A 8 -2.94 -1.47 5.14
CA VAL A 8 -3.62 -0.19 4.86
C VAL A 8 -3.73 0.65 6.14
N ALA A 9 -4.04 0.02 7.27
CA ALA A 9 -4.15 0.70 8.55
C ALA A 9 -2.82 1.33 8.98
N ASP A 10 -1.70 0.65 8.75
CA ASP A 10 -0.35 1.16 9.04
C ASP A 10 -0.02 2.41 8.21
N VAL A 11 -0.33 2.40 6.90
CA VAL A 11 -0.12 3.57 6.04
C VAL A 11 -0.98 4.75 6.49
N ILE A 12 -2.25 4.52 6.86
CA ILE A 12 -3.11 5.58 7.41
C ILE A 12 -2.50 6.14 8.69
N PHE A 13 -2.06 5.27 9.61
CA PHE A 13 -1.43 5.68 10.86
C PHE A 13 -0.17 6.51 10.60
N PHE A 14 0.67 6.10 9.65
CA PHE A 14 1.81 6.89 9.21
C PHE A 14 1.41 8.29 8.73
N CYS A 15 0.37 8.38 7.88
CA CYS A 15 -0.10 9.66 7.35
C CYS A 15 -0.60 10.61 8.44
N VAL A 16 -1.41 10.13 9.38
CA VAL A 16 -2.03 10.99 10.42
C VAL A 16 -1.06 11.37 11.54
N THR A 17 0.07 10.68 11.67
CA THR A 17 1.08 10.95 12.70
C THR A 17 2.19 11.92 12.25
N ARG A 18 2.13 12.44 11.02
CA ARG A 18 3.14 13.38 10.54
C ARG A 18 3.07 14.72 11.28
N SER A 19 4.22 15.40 11.37
CA SER A 19 4.29 16.73 11.99
C SER A 19 3.37 17.72 11.25
N PRO A 20 2.81 18.76 11.90
CA PRO A 20 1.81 19.64 11.28
C PRO A 20 2.24 20.37 9.99
N HIS A 21 3.53 20.47 9.73
CA HIS A 21 4.07 21.09 8.51
C HIS A 21 4.27 20.10 7.35
N VAL A 22 3.99 18.82 7.58
CA VAL A 22 4.13 17.76 6.58
C VAL A 22 2.74 17.41 6.08
N ASN A 23 2.58 17.43 4.77
CA ASN A 23 1.35 17.06 4.10
C ASN A 23 1.63 16.00 3.05
N ILE A 24 0.87 14.90 3.08
CA ILE A 24 0.97 13.80 2.12
C ILE A 24 -0.27 13.88 1.24
N ASN A 25 -0.10 14.37 0.00
CA ASN A 25 -1.22 14.54 -0.94
C ASN A 25 -1.78 13.22 -1.46
N GLU A 26 -0.90 12.25 -1.71
CA GLU A 26 -1.26 10.97 -2.31
C GLU A 26 -0.32 9.88 -1.82
N VAL A 27 -0.86 8.69 -1.59
CA VAL A 27 -0.09 7.47 -1.38
C VAL A 27 -0.62 6.39 -2.31
N VAL A 28 0.24 5.89 -3.19
CA VAL A 28 -0.04 4.73 -4.02
C VAL A 28 0.51 3.50 -3.30
N LEU A 29 -0.38 2.64 -2.81
CA LEU A 29 -0.04 1.41 -2.13
C LEU A 29 -0.46 0.21 -2.99
N MET A 30 0.48 -0.67 -3.30
CA MET A 30 0.26 -1.89 -4.08
C MET A 30 1.11 -3.03 -3.51
N PRO A 31 0.63 -4.28 -3.57
CA PRO A 31 1.46 -5.43 -3.22
C PRO A 31 2.59 -5.59 -4.24
N VAL A 32 3.75 -6.12 -3.81
CA VAL A 32 4.94 -6.31 -4.68
C VAL A 32 4.63 -7.13 -5.94
N ASP A 33 3.69 -8.07 -5.86
CA ASP A 33 3.26 -8.88 -7.01
C ASP A 33 2.31 -8.13 -7.97
N GLN A 34 2.04 -6.84 -7.76
CA GLN A 34 1.22 -6.00 -8.63
C GLN A 34 1.99 -4.75 -9.04
N ALA A 35 2.27 -4.62 -10.34
CA ALA A 35 2.95 -3.45 -10.89
C ALA A 35 1.97 -2.37 -11.38
N SER A 36 0.77 -2.78 -11.80
CA SER A 36 -0.30 -1.87 -12.23
C SER A 36 -1.67 -2.55 -12.11
N ALA A 37 -2.76 -1.85 -12.44
CA ALA A 37 -4.09 -2.45 -12.49
C ALA A 37 -4.22 -3.62 -13.49
N THR A 38 -3.39 -3.66 -14.53
CA THR A 38 -3.43 -4.67 -15.59
C THR A 38 -2.28 -5.69 -15.51
N LEU A 39 -1.24 -5.42 -14.72
CA LEU A 39 -0.06 -6.28 -14.61
C LEU A 39 0.07 -6.84 -13.18
N VAL A 40 -0.34 -8.09 -13.00
CA VAL A 40 -0.32 -8.81 -11.71
C VAL A 40 0.35 -10.16 -11.87
N ASN A 41 1.40 -10.39 -11.09
CA ASN A 41 2.09 -11.68 -10.98
C ASN A 41 1.32 -12.61 -10.03
N ARG A 42 0.49 -13.49 -10.59
CA ARG A 42 -0.23 -14.51 -9.81
C ARG A 42 0.63 -15.74 -9.64
N ARG A 43 1.14 -15.95 -8.43
CA ARG A 43 1.79 -17.20 -8.06
C ARG A 43 0.70 -18.25 -7.84
N THR A 44 0.57 -19.19 -8.76
CA THR A 44 -0.15 -20.45 -8.48
C THR A 44 0.72 -21.21 -7.47
N GLU A 45 0.18 -21.53 -6.31
CA GLU A 45 0.95 -22.22 -5.26
C GLU A 45 1.64 -23.48 -5.78
N LYS A 46 2.83 -23.74 -5.23
CA LYS A 46 3.27 -25.08 -4.89
C LYS A 46 2.98 -25.30 -3.41
#